data_AF-A0A935M7L4-F1
#
_entry.id   AF-A0A935M7L4-F1
#
_cell.length_a   1.000
_cell.length_b   1.000
_cell.length_c   1.000
_cell.angle_alpha   90.00
_cell.angle_beta   90.00
_cell.angle_gamma   90.00
#
_symmetry.space_group_name_H-M   'P 1'
#
loop_
_entity.id
_entity.type
_entity.pdbx_description
1 polymer ?
#
loop_
_entity_poly.entity_id
_entity_poly.type
_entity_poly.pdbx_seq_one_letter_code
_entity_poly.pdbx_strand_id
1 'polypeptide(L)'
;MKNFLDIDEQIERSEKYLDFYYAGYQKTLSKFSILSILYSLMAIYLIQIFKFPFENIKALIFLPLVFYSIFLAFFLFNIITSIYNAYLILKPVDVAYINEPRFFYEKIKKQYETALATTNTAVLNEYIKATYLKELESAIEANSALYKEKSRYYYNAFTKGLLALVFYIFCSSFVILFAKNGIEKIEISNV
;
A
#
# COMPACT_ATOMS: atom_id res chain seq x y z
N MET A 1 1.47 -39.99 12.02
CA MET A 1 2.25 -38.97 11.29
C MET A 1 1.40 -38.52 10.12
N LYS A 2 1.12 -37.21 10.01
CA LYS A 2 0.38 -36.65 8.88
C LYS A 2 1.20 -36.80 7.59
N ASN A 3 0.58 -37.29 6.53
CA ASN A 3 1.29 -37.63 5.29
C ASN A 3 1.33 -36.40 4.38
N PHE A 4 2.50 -35.79 4.27
CA PHE A 4 2.71 -34.56 3.49
C PHE A 4 2.32 -34.67 2.01
N LEU A 5 2.23 -35.88 1.48
CA LEU A 5 1.85 -36.17 0.10
C LEU A 5 0.34 -36.39 -0.08
N ASP A 6 -0.45 -36.40 0.99
CA ASP A 6 -1.90 -36.50 0.89
C ASP A 6 -2.47 -35.22 0.25
N ILE A 7 -3.24 -35.39 -0.82
CA ILE A 7 -3.83 -34.30 -1.58
C ILE A 7 -4.82 -33.53 -0.70
N ASP A 8 -5.55 -34.22 0.18
CA ASP A 8 -6.52 -33.57 1.07
C ASP A 8 -5.83 -32.65 2.09
N GLU A 9 -4.68 -33.07 2.63
CA GLU A 9 -3.87 -32.22 3.52
C GLU A 9 -3.25 -31.02 2.78
N GLN A 10 -2.84 -31.21 1.53
CA GLN A 10 -2.29 -30.14 0.70
C GLN A 10 -3.35 -29.10 0.35
N ILE A 11 -4.58 -29.54 0.07
CA ILE A 11 -5.73 -28.66 -0.17
C ILE A 11 -6.01 -27.82 1.09
N GLU A 12 -6.18 -28.45 2.26
CA GLU A 12 -6.49 -27.75 3.52
C GLU A 12 -5.44 -26.68 3.84
N ARG A 13 -4.16 -26.99 3.59
CA ARG A 13 -3.06 -26.06 3.82
C ARG A 13 -3.07 -24.90 2.82
N SER A 14 -3.33 -25.19 1.56
CA SER A 14 -3.39 -24.21 0.48
C SER A 14 -4.52 -23.21 0.71
N GLU A 15 -5.70 -23.68 1.14
CA GLU A 15 -6.82 -22.82 1.51
C GLU A 15 -6.44 -21.85 2.64
N LYS A 16 -5.78 -22.35 3.70
CA LYS A 16 -5.29 -21.50 4.80
C LYS A 16 -4.29 -20.44 4.32
N TYR A 17 -3.40 -20.78 3.40
CA TYR A 17 -2.46 -19.82 2.83
C TYR A 17 -3.17 -18.77 1.98
N LEU A 18 -4.14 -19.18 1.17
CA LEU A 18 -4.92 -18.26 0.36
C LEU A 18 -5.68 -17.25 1.23
N ASP A 19 -6.36 -17.74 2.28
CA ASP A 19 -7.04 -16.89 3.26
C ASP A 19 -6.07 -15.92 3.95
N PHE A 20 -4.87 -16.40 4.31
CA PHE A 20 -3.82 -15.56 4.86
C PHE A 20 -3.42 -14.44 3.90
N TYR A 21 -3.26 -14.72 2.61
CA TYR A 21 -2.91 -13.69 1.62
C TYR A 21 -4.06 -12.69 1.41
N TYR A 22 -5.31 -13.14 1.39
CA TYR A 22 -6.48 -12.24 1.32
C TYR A 22 -6.58 -11.34 2.55
N ALA A 23 -6.51 -11.90 3.74
CA ALA A 23 -6.54 -11.14 4.99
C ALA A 23 -5.34 -10.18 5.08
N GLY A 24 -4.16 -10.63 4.68
CA GLY A 24 -2.94 -9.82 4.60
C GLY A 24 -3.10 -8.63 3.65
N TYR A 25 -3.65 -8.86 2.46
CA TYR A 25 -3.94 -7.81 1.49
C TYR A 25 -4.93 -6.78 2.03
N GLN A 26 -6.06 -7.21 2.59
CA GLN A 26 -7.04 -6.32 3.21
C GLN A 26 -6.44 -5.51 4.37
N LYS A 27 -5.59 -6.13 5.19
CA LYS A 27 -4.89 -5.46 6.29
C LYS A 27 -3.85 -4.46 5.78
N THR A 28 -3.18 -4.71 4.66
CA THR A 28 -2.27 -3.74 4.04
C THR A 28 -3.04 -2.55 3.48
N LEU A 29 -4.20 -2.78 2.86
CA LEU A 29 -5.08 -1.69 2.42
C LEU A 29 -5.63 -0.87 3.59
N SER A 30 -6.02 -1.50 4.71
CA SER A 30 -6.55 -0.76 5.86
C SER A 30 -5.51 0.18 6.49
N LYS A 31 -4.22 -0.18 6.43
CA LYS A 31 -3.11 0.69 6.86
C LYS A 31 -2.97 1.96 6.02
N PHE A 32 -3.57 2.05 4.84
CA PHE A 32 -3.60 3.29 4.06
C PHE A 32 -4.21 4.48 4.83
N SER A 33 -5.12 4.20 5.76
CA SER A 33 -5.66 5.22 6.68
C SER A 33 -4.57 5.96 7.47
N ILE A 34 -3.50 5.25 7.86
CA ILE A 34 -2.35 5.84 8.58
C ILE A 34 -1.59 6.82 7.68
N LEU A 35 -1.38 6.46 6.41
CA LEU A 35 -0.77 7.36 5.42
C LEU A 35 -1.63 8.60 5.21
N SER A 36 -2.96 8.42 5.15
CA SER A 36 -3.91 9.53 4.98
C SER A 36 -3.82 10.52 6.14
N ILE A 37 -3.72 10.05 7.39
CA ILE A 37 -3.52 10.90 8.57
C ILE A 37 -2.21 11.69 8.45
N LEU A 38 -1.13 11.02 8.06
CA LEU A 38 0.18 11.65 7.90
C LEU A 38 0.14 12.75 6.82
N TYR A 39 -0.52 12.52 5.69
CA TYR A 39 -0.69 13.50 4.63
C TYR A 39 -1.55 14.70 5.06
N SER A 40 -2.64 14.45 5.79
CA SER A 40 -3.47 15.52 6.36
C SER A 40 -2.69 16.42 7.32
N LEU A 41 -1.79 15.84 8.12
CA LEU A 41 -0.93 16.59 9.05
C LEU A 41 0.03 17.54 8.32
N MET A 42 0.61 17.08 7.20
CA MET A 42 1.50 17.90 6.38
C MET A 42 0.75 18.94 5.53
N ALA A 43 -0.55 18.75 5.28
CA ALA A 43 -1.35 19.72 4.54
C ALA A 43 -1.55 21.04 5.30
N ILE A 44 -1.50 21.02 6.64
CA ILE A 44 -1.81 22.18 7.50
C ILE A 44 -0.94 23.40 7.19
N TYR A 45 0.39 23.22 7.10
CA TYR A 45 1.34 24.32 6.82
C TYR A 45 1.88 24.32 5.39
N LEU A 46 1.30 23.52 4.50
CA LEU A 46 1.84 23.34 3.16
C LEU A 46 1.89 24.67 2.39
N ILE A 47 0.82 25.46 2.45
CA ILE A 47 0.72 26.75 1.76
C ILE A 47 1.76 27.73 2.31
N GLN A 48 1.93 27.80 3.63
CA GLN A 48 2.86 28.71 4.28
C GLN A 48 4.31 28.34 3.95
N ILE A 49 4.64 27.04 3.88
CA ILE A 49 5.95 26.55 3.43
C ILE A 49 6.24 27.02 1.99
N PHE A 50 5.28 26.93 1.08
CA PHE A 50 5.50 27.39 -0.30
C PHE A 50 5.60 28.91 -0.41
N LYS A 51 4.84 29.67 0.38
CA LYS A 51 4.84 31.15 0.34
C LYS A 51 6.07 31.77 1.00
N PHE A 52 6.61 31.13 2.04
CA PHE A 52 7.71 31.64 2.85
C PHE A 52 8.90 32.23 2.06
N PRO A 53 9.49 31.55 1.06
CA PRO A 53 10.63 32.10 0.33
C PRO A 53 10.27 33.36 -0.47
N PHE A 54 9.03 33.49 -0.95
CA PHE A 54 8.59 34.66 -1.72
C PHE A 54 8.32 35.86 -0.82
N GLU A 55 7.70 35.65 0.35
CA GLU A 55 7.34 36.72 1.28
C GLU A 55 8.56 37.23 2.07
N ASN A 56 9.54 36.38 2.36
CA ASN A 56 10.67 36.69 3.24
C ASN A 56 12.01 36.83 2.51
N ILE A 57 12.01 36.92 1.17
CA ILE A 57 13.23 36.95 0.34
C ILE A 57 14.20 38.07 0.73
N LYS A 58 13.69 39.21 1.21
CA LYS A 58 14.51 40.36 1.65
C LYS A 58 15.11 40.19 3.05
N ALA A 59 14.47 39.37 3.90
CA ALA A 59 14.88 39.13 5.28
C ALA A 59 15.78 37.88 5.42
N LEU A 60 15.70 36.95 4.48
CA LEU A 60 16.56 35.77 4.41
C LEU A 60 17.91 36.14 3.78
N ILE A 61 18.95 36.17 4.61
CA ILE A 61 20.35 36.19 4.16
C ILE A 61 20.61 34.93 3.31
N PHE A 62 21.60 34.97 2.39
CA PHE A 62 21.94 33.88 1.47
C PHE A 62 21.98 32.48 2.12
N LEU A 63 22.56 32.36 3.32
CA LEU A 63 22.76 31.07 3.99
C LEU A 63 21.44 30.42 4.49
N PRO A 64 20.57 31.09 5.28
CA PRO A 64 19.24 30.57 5.62
C PRO A 64 18.38 30.18 4.43
N LEU A 65 18.43 30.94 3.32
CA LEU A 65 17.66 30.66 2.11
C LEU A 65 18.12 29.36 1.44
N VAL A 66 19.44 29.13 1.38
CA VAL A 66 20.02 27.90 0.83
C VAL A 66 19.62 26.68 1.66
N PHE A 67 19.75 26.75 2.99
CA PHE A 67 19.32 25.66 3.87
C PHE A 67 17.83 25.36 3.73
N TYR A 68 16.99 26.39 3.73
CA TYR A 68 15.56 26.25 3.53
C TYR A 68 15.24 25.56 2.20
N SER A 69 15.88 25.99 1.11
CA SER A 69 15.66 25.44 -0.23
C SER A 69 16.06 23.96 -0.31
N ILE A 70 17.16 23.58 0.34
CA ILE A 70 17.60 22.18 0.43
C ILE A 70 16.56 21.34 1.18
N PHE A 71 16.11 21.79 2.35
CA PHE A 71 15.10 21.08 3.12
C PHE A 71 13.76 20.99 2.40
N LEU A 72 13.35 22.06 1.71
CA LEU A 72 12.17 22.07 0.87
C LEU A 72 12.29 21.05 -0.27
N ALA A 73 13.42 21.01 -0.98
CA ALA A 73 13.66 20.03 -2.03
C ALA A 73 13.59 18.58 -1.52
N PHE A 74 14.20 18.29 -0.36
CA PHE A 74 14.11 16.97 0.27
C PHE A 74 12.69 16.64 0.74
N PHE A 75 11.97 17.60 1.32
CA PHE A 75 10.57 17.43 1.67
C PHE A 75 9.74 17.04 0.43
N LEU A 76 9.84 17.83 -0.64
CA LEU A 76 9.10 17.62 -1.89
C LEU A 76 9.44 16.27 -2.54
N PHE A 77 10.72 15.93 -2.61
CA PHE A 77 11.14 14.64 -3.17
C PHE A 77 10.56 13.46 -2.38
N ASN A 78 10.61 13.50 -1.04
CA ASN A 78 10.11 12.42 -0.21
C ASN A 78 8.58 12.35 -0.23
N ILE A 79 7.86 13.48 -0.21
CA ILE A 79 6.40 13.47 -0.24
C ILE A 79 5.86 13.01 -1.60
N ILE A 80 6.45 13.45 -2.72
CA ILE A 80 6.08 12.98 -4.06
C ILE A 80 6.31 11.47 -4.18
N THR A 81 7.47 10.99 -3.72
CA THR A 81 7.78 9.55 -3.73
C THR A 81 6.80 8.77 -2.84
N SER A 82 6.44 9.31 -1.68
CA SER A 82 5.46 8.72 -0.77
C SER A 82 4.09 8.59 -1.43
N ILE A 83 3.59 9.68 -2.03
CA ILE A 83 2.31 9.74 -2.74
C ILE A 83 2.30 8.78 -3.93
N TYR A 84 3.38 8.71 -4.71
CA TYR A 84 3.49 7.79 -5.83
C TYR A 84 3.35 6.32 -5.38
N ASN A 85 4.06 5.93 -4.31
CA ASN A 85 3.91 4.58 -3.76
C ASN A 85 2.51 4.35 -3.18
N ALA A 86 1.92 5.36 -2.52
CA ALA A 86 0.56 5.28 -2.00
C ALA A 86 -0.49 5.09 -3.12
N TYR A 87 -0.30 5.75 -4.26
CA TYR A 87 -1.11 5.54 -5.46
C TYR A 87 -0.98 4.10 -5.99
N LEU A 88 0.23 3.54 -6.04
CA LEU A 88 0.45 2.15 -6.45
C LEU A 88 -0.23 1.14 -5.52
N ILE A 89 -0.41 1.46 -4.23
CA ILE A 89 -1.20 0.64 -3.31
C ILE A 89 -2.68 0.65 -3.73
N LEU A 90 -3.24 1.81 -4.04
CA LEU A 90 -4.65 1.98 -4.40
C LEU A 90 -5.00 1.49 -5.81
N LYS A 91 -4.01 1.37 -6.70
CA LYS A 91 -4.24 0.88 -8.07
C LYS A 91 -4.97 -0.47 -8.02
N PRO A 92 -6.15 -0.60 -8.68
CA PRO A 92 -6.88 -1.85 -8.72
C PRO A 92 -6.02 -2.92 -9.40
N VAL A 93 -6.14 -4.14 -8.89
CA VAL A 93 -5.36 -5.31 -9.29
C VAL A 93 -6.30 -6.50 -9.27
N ASP A 94 -6.12 -7.38 -10.25
CA ASP A 94 -6.90 -8.61 -10.31
C ASP A 94 -6.38 -9.56 -9.23
N VAL A 95 -7.25 -9.84 -8.27
CA VAL A 95 -7.01 -10.86 -7.23
C VAL A 95 -7.41 -12.19 -7.83
N ALA A 96 -6.52 -13.19 -7.76
CA ALA A 96 -6.80 -14.51 -8.29
C ALA A 96 -7.80 -15.22 -7.36
N TYR A 97 -9.04 -15.35 -7.80
CA TYR A 97 -10.08 -16.12 -7.10
C TYR A 97 -10.12 -17.55 -7.62
N ILE A 98 -10.48 -18.48 -6.75
CA ILE A 98 -10.78 -19.86 -7.13
C ILE A 98 -12.22 -19.92 -7.64
N ASN A 99 -12.45 -20.76 -8.64
CA ASN A 99 -13.78 -21.09 -9.11
C ASN A 99 -14.65 -21.68 -7.98
N GLU A 100 -15.96 -21.49 -8.10
CA GLU A 100 -16.90 -22.08 -7.15
C GLU A 100 -16.83 -23.62 -7.15
N PRO A 101 -17.08 -24.30 -6.02
CA PRO A 101 -17.03 -25.76 -5.95
C PRO A 101 -17.88 -26.47 -7.02
N ARG A 102 -19.03 -25.88 -7.41
CA ARG A 102 -19.91 -26.43 -8.46
C ARG A 102 -19.19 -26.60 -9.80
N PHE A 103 -18.27 -25.70 -10.13
CA PHE A 103 -17.46 -25.79 -11.34
C PHE A 103 -16.70 -27.12 -11.41
N PHE A 104 -16.12 -27.55 -10.29
CA PHE A 104 -15.33 -28.78 -10.22
C PHE A 104 -16.21 -30.04 -10.32
N TYR A 105 -17.37 -30.03 -9.66
CA TYR A 105 -18.27 -31.19 -9.65
C TYR A 105 -19.12 -31.34 -10.91
N GLU A 106 -19.43 -30.26 -11.62
CA GLU A 106 -20.29 -30.30 -12.80
C GLU A 106 -19.51 -30.26 -14.12
N LYS A 107 -18.51 -29.36 -14.22
CA LYS A 107 -17.76 -29.18 -15.48
C LYS A 107 -16.50 -30.04 -15.51
N ILE A 108 -15.65 -29.94 -14.50
CA ILE A 108 -14.36 -30.67 -14.46
C ILE A 108 -14.59 -32.19 -14.36
N LYS A 109 -15.54 -32.63 -13.51
CA LYS A 109 -15.94 -34.04 -13.45
C LYS A 109 -16.36 -34.59 -14.81
N LYS A 110 -17.24 -33.88 -15.52
CA LYS A 110 -17.73 -34.30 -16.85
C LYS A 110 -16.62 -34.34 -17.89
N GLN A 111 -15.67 -33.41 -17.82
CA GLN A 111 -14.47 -33.43 -18.68
C GLN A 111 -13.64 -34.69 -18.44
N TYR A 112 -13.37 -35.05 -17.18
CA TYR A 112 -12.61 -36.25 -16.85
C TYR A 112 -13.37 -37.55 -17.13
N GLU A 113 -14.69 -37.60 -16.90
CA GLU A 113 -15.53 -38.73 -17.29
C GLU A 113 -15.40 -39.03 -18.78
N THR A 114 -15.41 -37.98 -19.60
CA THR A 114 -15.26 -38.08 -21.06
C THR A 114 -13.84 -38.44 -21.48
N ALA A 115 -12.83 -37.79 -20.90
CA ALA A 115 -11.43 -37.95 -21.29
C ALA A 115 -10.82 -39.30 -20.85
N LEU A 116 -11.20 -39.79 -19.67
CA LEU A 116 -10.70 -41.05 -19.10
C LEU A 116 -11.60 -42.25 -19.43
N ALA A 117 -12.75 -42.02 -20.09
CA ALA A 117 -13.77 -43.02 -20.39
C ALA A 117 -14.15 -43.87 -19.17
N THR A 118 -14.25 -43.24 -18.00
CA THR A 118 -14.50 -43.92 -16.72
C THR A 118 -15.61 -43.22 -15.94
N THR A 119 -16.43 -44.04 -15.28
CA THR A 119 -17.44 -43.58 -14.31
C THR A 119 -17.03 -43.93 -12.88
N ASN A 120 -15.82 -44.45 -12.67
CA ASN A 120 -15.31 -44.78 -11.35
C ASN A 120 -15.10 -43.50 -10.53
N THR A 121 -15.94 -43.33 -9.51
CA THR A 121 -15.98 -42.14 -8.66
C THR A 121 -14.69 -41.91 -7.89
N ALA A 122 -13.99 -42.96 -7.47
CA ALA A 122 -12.73 -42.83 -6.73
C ALA A 122 -11.65 -42.22 -7.63
N VAL A 123 -11.51 -42.73 -8.86
CA VAL A 123 -10.55 -42.22 -9.84
C VAL A 123 -10.87 -40.78 -10.21
N LEU A 124 -12.14 -40.48 -10.53
CA LEU A 124 -12.56 -39.13 -10.89
C LEU A 124 -12.34 -38.12 -9.75
N ASN A 125 -12.61 -38.51 -8.51
CA ASN A 125 -12.37 -37.64 -7.35
C ASN A 125 -10.90 -37.28 -7.18
N GLU A 126 -9.98 -38.22 -7.38
CA GLU A 126 -8.53 -37.93 -7.31
C GLU A 126 -8.11 -36.91 -8.39
N TYR A 127 -8.59 -37.06 -9.63
CA TYR A 127 -8.29 -36.08 -10.69
C TYR A 127 -8.90 -34.71 -10.41
N ILE A 128 -10.16 -34.65 -9.93
CA ILE A 128 -10.81 -33.40 -9.57
C ILE A 128 -10.06 -32.70 -8.44
N LYS A 129 -9.67 -33.44 -7.39
CA LYS A 129 -8.87 -32.91 -6.27
C LYS A 129 -7.53 -32.38 -6.76
N ALA A 130 -6.86 -33.10 -7.66
CA ALA A 130 -5.60 -32.64 -8.24
C ALA A 130 -5.77 -31.35 -9.07
N THR A 131 -6.85 -31.22 -9.85
CA THR A 131 -7.15 -29.96 -10.57
C THR A 131 -7.42 -28.82 -9.61
N TYR A 132 -8.21 -29.07 -8.56
CA TYR A 132 -8.53 -28.08 -7.53
C TYR A 132 -7.26 -27.61 -6.81
N LEU A 133 -6.39 -28.55 -6.41
CA LEU A 133 -5.10 -28.23 -5.80
C LEU A 133 -4.22 -27.38 -6.72
N LYS A 134 -4.16 -27.71 -8.01
CA LYS A 134 -3.39 -26.91 -8.98
C LYS A 134 -3.93 -25.48 -9.13
N GLU A 135 -5.25 -25.31 -9.11
CA GLU A 135 -5.87 -23.98 -9.16
C GLU A 135 -5.58 -23.19 -7.88
N LEU A 136 -5.66 -23.84 -6.72
CA LEU A 136 -5.25 -23.30 -5.42
C LEU A 136 -3.79 -22.81 -5.44
N GLU A 137 -2.86 -23.62 -5.90
CA GLU A 137 -1.43 -23.27 -5.98
C GLU A 137 -1.21 -22.05 -6.89
N SER A 138 -1.87 -22.02 -8.05
CA SER A 138 -1.78 -20.88 -8.98
C SER A 138 -2.35 -19.60 -8.37
N ALA A 139 -3.49 -19.68 -7.68
CA ALA A 139 -4.09 -18.54 -6.99
C ALA A 139 -3.18 -18.06 -5.83
N ILE A 140 -2.58 -18.98 -5.08
CA ILE A 140 -1.61 -18.67 -4.02
C ILE A 140 -0.39 -17.95 -4.58
N GLU A 141 0.20 -18.45 -5.67
CA GLU A 141 1.38 -17.83 -6.27
C GLU A 141 1.08 -16.39 -6.68
N ALA A 142 -0.01 -16.17 -7.43
CA ALA A 142 -0.45 -14.84 -7.86
C ALA A 142 -0.72 -13.91 -6.67
N ASN A 143 -1.51 -14.36 -5.69
CA ASN A 143 -1.89 -13.54 -4.55
C ASN A 143 -0.71 -13.28 -3.60
N SER A 144 0.24 -14.20 -3.48
CA SER A 144 1.46 -14.01 -2.67
C SER A 144 2.37 -12.94 -3.26
N ALA A 145 2.54 -12.94 -4.59
CA ALA A 145 3.31 -11.93 -5.30
C ALA A 145 2.66 -10.55 -5.13
N LEU A 146 1.33 -10.49 -5.33
CA LEU A 146 0.55 -9.27 -5.15
C LEU A 146 0.65 -8.72 -3.73
N TYR A 147 0.49 -9.57 -2.72
CA TYR A 147 0.61 -9.20 -1.32
C TYR A 147 2.00 -8.64 -0.99
N LYS A 148 3.08 -9.29 -1.45
CA LYS A 148 4.46 -8.83 -1.25
C LYS A 148 4.69 -7.47 -1.90
N GLU A 149 4.22 -7.29 -3.13
CA GLU A 149 4.38 -6.05 -3.87
C GLU A 149 3.65 -4.88 -3.20
N LYS A 150 2.37 -5.06 -2.84
CA LYS A 150 1.56 -4.04 -2.16
C LYS A 150 2.11 -3.70 -0.77
N SER A 151 2.60 -4.70 -0.05
CA SER A 151 3.26 -4.49 1.26
C SER A 151 4.55 -3.69 1.12
N ARG A 152 5.33 -3.93 0.07
CA ARG A 152 6.53 -3.13 -0.26
C ARG A 152 6.17 -1.69 -0.59
N TYR A 153 5.13 -1.45 -1.38
CA TYR A 153 4.66 -0.09 -1.66
C TYR A 153 4.21 0.63 -0.39
N TYR A 154 3.49 -0.04 0.51
CA TYR A 154 3.13 0.52 1.80
C TYR A 154 4.37 0.90 2.62
N TYR A 155 5.34 -0.01 2.75
CA TYR A 155 6.56 0.23 3.50
C TYR A 155 7.34 1.45 2.95
N ASN A 156 7.46 1.53 1.63
CA ASN A 156 8.13 2.64 0.96
C ASN A 156 7.35 3.95 1.14
N ALA A 157 6.03 3.94 0.94
CA ALA A 157 5.17 5.10 1.13
C ALA A 157 5.28 5.63 2.56
N PHE A 158 5.22 4.73 3.55
CA PHE A 158 5.29 5.08 4.96
C PHE A 158 6.67 5.64 5.34
N THR A 159 7.75 4.95 4.96
CA THR A 159 9.12 5.39 5.25
C THR A 159 9.41 6.76 4.62
N LYS A 160 9.02 6.96 3.36
CA LYS A 160 9.18 8.25 2.67
C LYS A 160 8.27 9.33 3.26
N GLY A 161 7.07 8.96 3.70
CA GLY A 161 6.15 9.86 4.40
C GLY A 161 6.72 10.34 5.74
N LEU A 162 7.33 9.45 6.52
CA LEU A 162 8.01 9.81 7.77
C LEU A 162 9.23 10.72 7.53
N LEU A 163 10.05 10.41 6.52
CA LEU A 163 11.17 11.28 6.15
C LEU A 163 10.69 12.66 5.68
N ALA A 164 9.61 12.70 4.90
CA ALA A 164 8.97 13.95 4.51
C ALA A 164 8.49 14.74 5.74
N LEU A 165 7.89 14.07 6.73
CA LEU A 165 7.45 14.71 7.97
C LEU A 165 8.61 15.36 8.74
N VAL A 166 9.77 14.72 8.80
CA VAL A 166 10.98 15.31 9.43
C VAL A 166 11.36 16.61 8.71
N PHE A 167 11.48 16.59 7.38
CA PHE A 167 11.83 17.79 6.61
C PHE A 167 10.73 18.86 6.63
N TYR A 168 9.47 18.45 6.70
CA TYR A 168 8.33 19.34 6.89
C TYR A 168 8.40 20.08 8.21
N ILE A 169 8.79 19.42 9.30
CA ILE A 169 8.98 20.06 10.62
C ILE A 169 10.10 21.11 10.54
N PHE A 170 11.21 20.80 9.86
CA PHE A 170 12.26 21.79 9.62
C PHE A 170 11.73 22.99 8.84
N CYS A 171 11.08 22.77 7.69
CA CYS A 171 10.52 23.86 6.89
C CYS A 171 9.51 24.70 7.68
N SER A 172 8.59 24.05 8.39
CA SER A 172 7.59 24.72 9.24
C SER A 172 8.23 25.54 10.36
N SER A 173 9.33 25.06 10.95
CA SER A 173 10.06 25.80 11.98
C SER A 173 10.68 27.08 11.43
N PHE A 174 11.23 27.05 10.21
CA PHE A 174 11.68 28.26 9.52
C PHE A 174 10.53 29.24 9.30
N VAL A 175 9.38 28.75 8.82
CA VAL A 175 8.18 29.58 8.65
C VAL A 175 7.81 30.25 9.98
N ILE A 176 7.69 29.50 11.07
CA ILE A 176 7.26 30.02 12.37
C ILE A 176 8.27 31.02 12.97
N LEU A 177 9.56 30.71 12.89
CA LEU A 177 10.61 31.53 13.51
C LEU A 177 10.83 32.84 12.76
N PHE A 178 10.79 32.81 11.43
CA PHE A 178 11.12 33.97 10.60
C PHE A 178 9.90 34.77 10.13
N ALA A 179 8.68 34.20 10.15
CA ALA A 179 7.45 34.97 9.90
C ALA A 179 7.12 35.97 11.02
N LYS A 180 7.76 35.86 12.20
CA LYS A 180 7.51 36.74 13.36
C LYS A 180 7.99 38.20 13.21
N ASN A 181 8.62 38.58 12.10
CA ASN A 181 8.93 39.98 11.83
C ASN A 181 7.72 40.79 11.33
N GLY A 182 6.54 40.16 11.19
CA GLY A 182 5.29 40.80 10.75
C GLY A 182 4.13 40.68 11.74
N ILE A 183 4.38 40.67 13.06
CA ILE A 183 3.31 41.04 14.00
C ILE A 183 3.12 42.55 13.82
N GLU A 184 2.26 42.96 12.90
CA GLU A 184 1.74 44.32 12.85
C GLU A 184 1.21 44.63 14.25
N LYS A 185 1.91 45.53 14.96
CA LYS A 185 1.33 46.21 16.10
C LYS A 185 0.07 46.90 15.56
N ILE A 186 -1.10 46.38 15.93
CA ILE A 186 -2.34 47.11 15.75
C ILE A 186 -2.20 48.34 16.64
N GLU A 187 -1.83 49.48 16.07
CA GLU A 187 -1.95 50.76 16.73
C GLU A 187 -3.45 51.02 16.90
N ILE A 188 -3.96 50.73 18.10
CA ILE A 188 -5.28 51.16 18.50
C ILE A 188 -5.19 52.68 18.67
N SER A 189 -5.49 53.42 17.60
CA SER A 189 -5.76 54.85 17.70
C SER A 189 -7.11 55.01 18.40
N ASN A 190 -7.09 55.49 19.64
CA ASN A 190 -8.31 55.96 20.29
C ASN A 190 -8.79 57.21 19.55
N VAL A 191 -9.89 57.08 18.80
CA VAL A 191 -10.71 58.19 18.31
C VAL A 191 -11.78 58.47 19.34
#